data_AF-A0A392S489-F1
#
_entry.id   AF-A0A392S489-F1
#
_cell.length_a   1.000
_cell.length_b   1.000
_cell.length_c   1.000
_cell.angle_alpha   90.00
_cell.angle_beta   90.00
_cell.angle_gamma   90.00
#
_symmetry.space_group_name_H-M   'P 1'
#
loop_
_entity.id
_entity.type
_entity.pdbx_description
1 polymer ?
#
loop_
_entity_poly.entity_id
_entity_poly.type
_entity_poly.pdbx_seq_one_letter_code
_entity_poly.pdbx_strand_id
1 'polypeptide(L)' 'MASCKPSATPVDTKQKLSTSSGTPFEDPSLYRSLAGALQFLTITRHDILYAVQQVCLHMHAPRTEHMLAL' A
#
# COMPACT_ATOMS: atom_id res chain seq x y z
N MET A 1 20.85 19.35 12.67
CA MET A 1 19.55 19.07 12.02
C MET A 1 18.41 19.66 12.86
N ALA A 2 18.26 20.99 12.94
CA ALA A 2 17.33 21.62 13.88
C ALA A 2 16.33 22.60 13.22
N SER A 3 16.29 22.67 11.89
CA SER A 3 15.43 23.61 11.17
C SER A 3 15.04 23.06 9.80
N CYS A 4 14.34 21.94 9.79
CA CYS A 4 13.65 21.48 8.58
C CYS A 4 12.16 21.80 8.73
N LYS A 5 11.59 22.54 7.77
CA LYS A 5 10.15 22.81 7.75
C LYS A 5 9.41 21.48 7.52
N PRO A 6 8.36 21.16 8.30
CA PRO A 6 7.57 19.96 8.06
C PRO A 6 6.95 20.05 6.66
N SER A 7 7.29 19.10 5.80
CA SER A 7 6.67 18.98 4.48
C SER A 7 5.40 18.16 4.65
N ALA A 8 4.25 18.72 4.26
CA ALA A 8 3.00 17.98 4.22
C ALA A 8 3.10 16.95 3.08
N THR A 9 3.61 15.77 3.41
CA THR A 9 3.49 14.63 2.53
C THR A 9 2.06 14.09 2.66
N PRO A 10 1.42 13.64 1.57
CA PRO A 10 0.12 12.97 1.62
C PRO A 10 0.21 11.58 2.29
N VAL A 11 1.24 11.34 3.10
CA VAL A 11 1.40 10.10 3.85
C VAL A 11 0.39 10.11 4.98
N ASP A 12 -0.61 9.24 4.87
CA ASP A 12 -1.48 8.92 5.98
C ASP A 12 -0.59 8.36 7.11
N THR A 13 -0.47 9.14 8.18
CA THR A 13 0.32 8.79 9.37
C THR A 13 -0.41 7.80 10.28
N LYS A 14 -1.65 7.44 9.95
CA LYS A 14 -2.40 6.38 10.60
C LYS A 14 -2.23 5.12 9.77
N GLN A 15 -1.07 4.47 9.90
CA GLN A 15 -0.88 3.11 9.41
C GLN A 15 -1.87 2.19 10.15
N LYS A 16 -3.12 2.10 9.67
CA LYS A 16 -4.18 1.26 10.22
C LYS A 16 -4.01 -0.22 9.84
N LEU A 17 -3.08 -0.50 8.94
CA LEU A 17 -2.76 -1.86 8.50
C LEU A 17 -1.58 -2.36 9.32
N SER A 18 -1.90 -3.07 10.40
CA SER A 18 -0.94 -3.75 11.24
C SER A 18 -0.19 -4.83 10.46
N THR A 19 1.12 -4.67 10.28
CA THR A 19 2.03 -5.66 9.70
C THR A 19 2.09 -6.98 10.49
N SER A 20 1.46 -7.06 11.66
CA SER A 20 1.48 -8.22 12.57
C SER A 20 0.11 -8.86 12.86
N SER A 21 -1.03 -8.22 12.57
CA SER A 21 -2.36 -8.82 12.78
C SER A 21 -3.10 -9.08 11.46
N GLY A 22 -3.62 -10.29 11.28
CA GLY A 22 -4.50 -10.67 10.17
C GLY A 22 -4.17 -12.03 9.57
N THR A 23 -5.18 -12.68 8.99
CA THR A 23 -5.01 -13.96 8.29
C THR A 23 -4.18 -13.77 7.03
N PRO A 24 -3.22 -14.68 6.73
CA PRO A 24 -2.52 -14.66 5.45
C PRO A 24 -3.53 -14.75 4.32
N PHE A 25 -3.30 -13.98 3.26
CA PHE A 25 -4.18 -14.01 2.10
C PHE A 25 -4.05 -15.37 1.40
N GLU A 26 -5.18 -15.98 1.07
CA GLU A 26 -5.24 -17.35 0.57
C GLU A 26 -4.51 -17.51 -0.78
N ASP A 27 -4.57 -16.49 -1.64
CA ASP A 27 -3.93 -16.52 -2.95
C ASP A 27 -2.94 -15.36 -3.17
N PRO A 28 -1.65 -15.52 -2.78
CA PRO A 28 -0.65 -14.47 -2.96
C PRO A 28 -0.38 -14.11 -4.43
N SER A 29 -0.79 -14.93 -5.39
CA SER A 29 -0.60 -14.67 -6.82
C SER A 29 -1.63 -13.66 -7.33
N LEU A 30 -2.89 -13.78 -6.92
CA LEU A 30 -3.93 -12.80 -7.21
C LEU A 30 -3.59 -11.42 -6.64
N TYR A 31 -3.11 -11.36 -5.39
CA TYR A 31 -2.69 -10.10 -4.79
C TYR A 31 -1.56 -9.44 -5.60
N ARG A 32 -0.58 -10.23 -6.05
CA ARG A 32 0.55 -9.71 -6.84
C ARG A 32 0.14 -9.26 -8.24
N SER A 33 -0.78 -9.98 -8.88
CA SER A 33 -1.35 -9.58 -10.18
C SER A 33 -2.10 -8.25 -10.08
N LEU A 34 -2.93 -8.09 -9.04
CA LEU A 34 -3.69 -6.86 -8.80
C LEU A 34 -2.78 -5.67 -8.46
N ALA A 35 -1.81 -5.86 -7.58
CA ALA A 35 -0.81 -4.85 -7.26
C ALA A 35 -0.03 -4.41 -8.52
N GLY A 36 0.35 -5.34 -9.39
CA GLY A 36 0.99 -5.04 -10.67
C GLY A 36 0.11 -4.24 -11.63
N ALA A 37 -1.17 -4.62 -11.76
CA ALA A 37 -2.13 -3.90 -12.60
C ALA A 37 -2.37 -2.47 -12.09
N LEU A 38 -2.48 -2.29 -10.78
CA LEU A 38 -2.61 -0.98 -10.14
C LEU A 38 -1.36 -0.13 -10.36
N GLN A 39 -0.18 -0.73 -10.23
CA GLN A 39 1.09 -0.06 -10.44
C GLN A 39 1.23 0.41 -11.88
N PHE A 40 0.77 -0.37 -12.86
CA PHE A 40 0.67 0.07 -14.24
C PHE A 40 -0.30 1.27 -14.40
N LEU A 41 -1.43 1.25 -13.70
CA LEU A 41 -2.41 2.35 -13.74
C LEU A 41 -1.85 3.67 -13.18
N THR A 42 -0.87 3.62 -12.27
CA THR A 42 -0.24 4.84 -11.72
C THR A 42 0.51 5.67 -12.75
N ILE A 43 0.96 5.05 -13.85
CA ILE A 43 1.67 5.73 -14.95
C ILE A 43 0.78 6.83 -15.56
N THR A 44 -0.53 6.56 -15.68
CA THR A 44 -1.50 7.52 -16.24
C THR A 44 -2.30 8.25 -15.16
N ARG A 45 -2.38 7.71 -13.94
CA ARG A 45 -3.12 8.30 -12.81
C ARG A 45 -2.26 8.38 -11.53
N HIS A 46 -1.56 9.50 -11.37
CA HIS A 46 -0.78 9.79 -10.17
C HIS A 46 -1.64 9.98 -8.90
N ASP A 47 -2.93 10.23 -9.07
CA ASP A 47 -3.90 10.44 -7.99
C ASP A 47 -3.99 9.23 -7.04
N ILE A 48 -3.76 8.01 -7.55
CA ILE A 48 -3.81 6.76 -6.77
C ILE A 48 -2.43 6.21 -6.41
N LEU A 49 -1.35 6.86 -6.84
CA LEU A 49 0.02 6.38 -6.65
C LEU A 49 0.31 6.07 -5.18
N TYR A 50 -0.16 6.94 -4.29
CA TYR A 50 0.03 6.77 -2.86
C TYR A 50 -0.63 5.50 -2.32
N ALA A 51 -1.89 5.25 -2.67
CA ALA A 51 -2.62 4.05 -2.24
C ALA A 51 -1.96 2.77 -2.78
N VAL A 52 -1.55 2.77 -4.05
CA VAL A 52 -0.88 1.63 -4.69
C VAL A 52 0.47 1.34 -4.02
N GLN A 53 1.24 2.37 -3.67
CA GLN A 53 2.49 2.21 -2.94
C GLN A 53 2.27 1.50 -1.59
N GLN A 54 1.22 1.87 -0.84
CA GLN A 54 0.89 1.23 0.44
C GLN A 54 0.59 -0.27 0.28
N VAL A 55 -0.12 -0.65 -0.78
CA VAL A 55 -0.44 -2.04 -1.11
C VAL A 55 0.83 -2.82 -1.48
N CYS A 56 1.73 -2.19 -2.24
CA CYS A 56 2.99 -2.80 -2.66
C CYS A 56 3.96 -3.09 -1.51
N LEU A 57 3.94 -2.29 -0.42
CA LEU A 57 4.74 -2.54 0.78
C LEU A 57 4.44 -3.89 1.44
N HIS A 58 3.21 -4.41 1.27
CA HIS A 58 2.75 -5.64 1.91
C HIS A 58 2.80 -6.87 0.98
N MET A 59 3.40 -6.78 -0.22
CA MET A 59 3.45 -7.88 -1.19
C MET A 59 4.25 -9.11 -0.73
N HIS A 60 5.16 -8.95 0.23
CA HIS A 60 5.94 -10.06 0.78
C HIS A 60 5.12 -10.95 1.73
N ALA A 61 4.09 -10.40 2.36
CA ALA A 61 3.18 -11.10 3.25
C ALA A 61 1.77 -10.50 3.13
N PRO A 62 1.08 -10.76 2.00
CA PRO A 62 -0.26 -10.24 1.79
C PRO A 62 -1.21 -10.85 2.82
N ARG A 63 -2.12 -10.03 3.33
CA ARG A 63 -3.13 -10.43 4.31
C ARG A 63 -4.49 -9.98 3.84
N THR A 64 -5.53 -10.67 4.30
CA THR A 64 -6.92 -10.37 3.94
C THR A 64 -7.28 -8.91 4.25
N GLU A 65 -6.79 -8.39 5.38
CA GLU A 65 -6.96 -6.98 5.77
C GLU A 65 -6.34 -5.98 4.77
N HIS A 66 -5.21 -6.34 4.13
CA HIS A 66 -4.58 -5.50 3.10
C HIS A 66 -5.38 -5.50 1.81
N MET A 67 -6.05 -6.61 1.48
CA MET A 67 -6.94 -6.70 0.32
C MET A 67 -8.26 -5.97 0.56
N LEU A 68 -8.82 -6.05 1.78
CA LEU A 68 -10.07 -5.35 2.14
C LEU A 68 -9.90 -3.82 2.22
N ALA A 69 -8.68 -3.33 2.37
CA ALA A 69 -8.35 -1.91 2.40
C ALA A 69 -8.06 -1.30 1.02
N LEU A 70 -8.03 -2.13 -0.04
CA LEU A 70 -7.91 -1.71 -1.44
C LEU A 70 -9.28 -1.36 -2.01
#